data_AF-A0A0Q9RGT7-F1
#
_entry.id   AF-A0A0Q9RGT7-F1
#
_cell.length_a   1.000
_cell.length_b   1.000
_cell.length_c   1.000
_cell.angle_alpha   90.00
_cell.angle_beta   90.00
_cell.angle_gamma   90.00
#
_symmetry.space_group_name_H-M   'P 1'
#
loop_
_entity.id
_entity.type
_entity.pdbx_description
1 polymer ?
#
loop_
_entity_poly.entity_id
_entity_poly.type
_entity_poly.pdbx_seq_one_letter_code
_entity_poly.pdbx_strand_id
1 'polypeptide(L)' 'MRTIYENYRGFKISKQERTYNAISSDHVVFSRWQLSQVLDTVDHYVEITDNNSSVDAESVIPQN' A
#
# COMPACT_ATOMS: atom_id res chain seq x y z
N MET A 1 4.60 -15.79 -12.78
CA MET A 1 4.65 -14.67 -11.81
C MET A 1 5.88 -14.87 -10.94
N ARG A 2 6.73 -13.85 -10.78
CA ARG A 2 7.99 -13.94 -10.02
C ARG A 2 8.00 -12.92 -8.89
N THR A 3 8.17 -13.37 -7.65
CA THR A 3 8.38 -12.44 -6.52
C THR A 3 9.73 -11.75 -6.67
N ILE A 4 9.75 -10.43 -6.48
CA ILE A 4 10.96 -9.60 -6.48
C ILE A 4 11.25 -9.01 -5.10
N TYR A 5 10.21 -8.76 -4.29
CA TYR A 5 10.34 -8.43 -2.87
C TYR A 5 9.35 -9.26 -2.07
N GLU A 6 9.83 -9.95 -1.05
CA GLU A 6 8.97 -10.75 -0.15
C GLU A 6 8.29 -9.86 0.90
N ASN A 7 8.93 -8.78 1.33
CA ASN A 7 8.40 -7.85 2.33
C ASN A 7 8.94 -6.42 2.11
N TYR A 8 8.36 -5.69 1.15
CA TYR A 8 8.56 -4.26 0.97
C TYR A 8 7.45 -3.51 1.72
N ARG A 9 7.79 -2.89 2.87
CA ARG A 9 6.84 -2.11 3.70
C ARG A 9 5.56 -2.89 4.08
N GLY A 10 5.65 -4.20 4.28
CA GLY A 10 4.50 -5.05 4.57
C GLY A 10 3.77 -5.60 3.34
N PHE A 11 4.27 -5.31 2.13
CA PHE A 11 3.74 -5.82 0.86
C PHE A 11 4.72 -6.79 0.20
N LYS A 12 4.18 -7.83 -0.41
CA LYS A 12 4.92 -8.68 -1.34
C LYS A 12 4.83 -8.09 -2.74
N ILE A 13 5.98 -7.82 -3.36
CA ILE A 13 6.03 -7.29 -4.72
C ILE A 13 6.38 -8.41 -5.69
N SER A 14 5.55 -8.58 -6.71
CA SER A 14 5.74 -9.60 -7.75
C SER A 14 5.67 -8.98 -9.14
N LYS A 15 6.43 -9.55 -10.06
CA LYS A 15 6.39 -9.23 -11.49
C LYS A 15 5.59 -10.30 -12.23
N GLN A 16 4.62 -9.88 -13.03
CA GLN A 16 3.87 -10.72 -13.93
C GLN A 16 3.98 -10.15 -15.34
N GLU A 17 4.70 -10.85 -16.22
CA GLU A 17 4.96 -10.42 -17.60
C GLU A 17 5.58 -9.01 -17.67
N ARG A 18 4.75 -7.98 -17.85
CA ARG A 18 5.10 -6.56 -17.95
C ARG A 18 4.51 -5.68 -16.84
N THR A 19 3.78 -6.26 -15.91
CA THR A 19 3.20 -5.55 -14.77
C THR A 19 3.87 -5.98 -13.47
N TYR A 20 3.82 -5.07 -12.50
CA TYR A 20 4.27 -5.25 -11.14
C TYR A 20 3.05 -5.15 -10.24
N ASN A 21 2.94 -6.07 -9.30
CA ASN A 21 1.83 -6.15 -8.36
C ASN A 21 2.36 -6.04 -6.94
N ALA A 22 1.69 -5.25 -6.11
CA ALA A 22 1.85 -5.26 -4.67
C ALA A 22 0.73 -6.10 -4.05
N ILE A 23 1.09 -7.03 -3.18
CA ILE A 23 0.20 -8.01 -2.58
C ILE A 23 0.27 -7.87 -1.06
N SER A 24 -0.89 -7.76 -0.41
CA SER A 24 -1.03 -7.81 1.05
C SER A 24 -2.09 -8.82 1.42
N SER A 25 -1.83 -9.65 2.43
CA SER A 25 -2.76 -10.68 2.91
C SER A 25 -3.36 -11.53 1.78
N ASP A 26 -2.51 -12.00 0.86
CA ASP A 26 -2.88 -12.79 -0.33
C ASP A 26 -3.78 -12.09 -1.37
N HIS A 27 -4.00 -10.77 -1.25
CA HIS A 27 -4.75 -9.97 -2.21
C HIS A 27 -3.86 -8.94 -2.92
N VAL A 28 -4.05 -8.77 -4.23
CA VAL A 28 -3.38 -7.71 -5.00
C VAL A 28 -3.99 -6.37 -4.62
N VAL A 29 -3.19 -5.50 -4.03
CA VAL A 29 -3.60 -4.15 -3.60
C VAL A 29 -3.36 -3.14 -4.74
N PHE A 30 -2.24 -3.28 -5.44
CA PHE A 30 -1.86 -2.41 -6.55
C PHE A 30 -1.31 -3.21 -7.73
N SER A 31 -1.57 -2.71 -8.94
CA SER A 31 -0.97 -3.22 -10.17
C SER A 31 -0.57 -2.07 -11.10
N ARG A 32 0.69 -2.01 -11.52
CA ARG A 32 1.22 -0.98 -12.42
C ARG A 32 2.19 -1.58 -13.44
N TRP A 33 2.43 -0.87 -14.53
CA TRP A 33 3.37 -1.29 -15.57
C TRP A 33 4.84 -1.08 -15.18
N GLN A 34 5.11 -0.05 -14.37
CA GLN A 34 6.45 0.31 -13.94
C GLN A 34 6.64 -0.03 -12.47
N LEU A 35 7.81 -0.56 -12.12
CA LEU A 35 8.14 -0.94 -10.75
C LEU A 35 8.17 0.29 -9.84
N SER A 36 8.79 1.40 -10.28
CA SER A 36 8.83 2.66 -9.53
C SER A 36 7.43 3.11 -9.11
N GLN A 37 6.48 3.10 -10.05
CA GLN A 37 5.09 3.47 -9.75
C GLN A 37 4.46 2.58 -8.68
N VAL A 38 4.79 1.28 -8.62
CA VAL A 38 4.30 0.41 -7.54
C VAL A 38 4.92 0.80 -6.21
N LEU A 39 6.25 0.99 -6.17
CA LEU A 39 6.96 1.34 -4.94
C LEU A 39 6.49 2.70 -4.40
N ASP A 40 6.42 3.73 -5.27
CA ASP A 40 5.92 5.06 -4.93
C ASP A 40 4.47 5.01 -4.41
N THR A 41 3.61 4.18 -5.03
CA THR A 41 2.23 4.01 -4.56
C THR A 41 2.18 3.35 -3.19
N VAL A 42 3.06 2.36 -2.92
CA VAL A 42 3.14 1.70 -1.61
C VAL A 42 3.59 2.69 -0.55
N ASP A 43 4.63 3.49 -0.82
CA ASP A 43 5.12 4.48 0.14
C ASP A 43 4.02 5.51 0.48
N HIS A 44 3.32 6.05 -0.51
CA HIS A 44 2.18 6.94 -0.26
C HIS A 44 1.02 6.22 0.47
N TYR A 45 0.73 4.97 0.15
CA TYR A 45 -0.35 4.22 0.80
C TYR A 45 -0.07 3.99 2.29
N VAL A 46 1.18 3.66 2.63
CA VAL A 46 1.62 3.51 4.02
C VAL A 46 1.55 4.85 4.74
N GLU A 47 2.02 5.93 4.14
CA GLU A 47 1.91 7.29 4.71
C GLU A 47 0.45 7.69 4.97
N ILE A 48 -0.47 7.41 4.05
CA ILE A 48 -1.90 7.71 4.23
C ILE A 48 -2.50 6.86 5.36
N THR A 49 -2.13 5.59 5.44
CA THR A 49 -2.63 4.67 6.47
C THR A 49 -2.14 5.11 7.86
N ASP A 50 -0.87 5.48 7.96
CA ASP A 50 -0.24 5.96 9.21
C ASP A 50 -0.82 7.30 9.68
N ASN A 51 -1.07 8.22 8.73
CA ASN A 51 -1.72 9.50 9.04
C ASN A 51 -3.20 9.30 9.44
N ASN A 52 -3.95 8.41 8.79
CA ASN A 52 -5.33 8.13 9.16
C ASN A 52 -5.48 7.45 10.54
N SER A 53 -4.47 6.72 11.01
CA SER A 53 -4.46 6.22 12.40
C SER A 53 -4.33 7.33 13.46
N SER A 54 -3.98 8.56 13.08
CA SER A 54 -3.90 9.70 14.02
C SER A 54 -5.14 10.62 14.00
N VAL A 55 -6.14 10.39 13.13
CA VAL A 55 -7.30 11.31 12.99
C VAL A 55 -8.61 10.78 13.61
N ASP A 56 -8.62 9.60 14.23
CA ASP A 56 -9.80 9.09 14.96
C ASP A 56 -9.84 9.48 16.45
N ALA A 57 -9.13 10.55 16.83
CA ALA A 57 -9.15 11.05 18.20
C ALA A 57 -9.23 12.57 18.25
N GLU A 58 -10.17 13.21 17.54
CA GLU A 58 -10.68 14.55 17.88
C GLU A 58 -11.86 14.97 16.97
N SER A 59 -12.98 14.27 17.07
CA SER A 59 -14.28 14.83 16.65
C SER A 59 -15.39 14.41 17.61
N VAL A 60 -15.25 14.81 18.88
CA VAL A 60 -16.39 14.87 19.80
C VAL A 60 -16.86 16.31 19.82
N ILE A 61 -17.83 16.59 18.95
CA ILE A 61 -18.58 17.85 18.94
C ILE A 61 -19.39 17.90 20.27
N PRO A 62 -19.32 18.96 21.09
CA PRO A 62 -20.17 19.05 22.26
C PRO A 62 -21.61 19.28 21.80
N GLN A 63 -22.51 18.38 22.19
CA GLN A 63 -23.92 18.52 21.94
C GLN A 63 -24.56 19.23 23.15
N ASN A 64 -25.16 20.39 22.85
CA ASN A 64 -26.12 21.20 23.61
C ASN A 64 -25.56 22.24 24.61
#